data_AF-A0A7T0NYH7-F1
#
_entry.id   AF-A0A7T0NYH7-F1
#
_cell.length_a   1.000
_cell.length_b   1.000
_cell.length_c   1.000
_cell.angle_alpha   90.00
_cell.angle_beta   90.00
_cell.angle_gamma   90.00
#
_symmetry.space_group_name_H-M   'P 1'
#
loop_
_entity.id
_entity.type
_entity.pdbx_description
1 polymer ?
#
loop_
_entity_poly.entity_id
_entity_poly.type
_entity_poly.pdbx_seq_one_letter_code
_entity_poly.pdbx_strand_id
1 'polypeptide(L)'
;MSAENKKVVRPDESRNSNLAVDKSRRSFSKAGVVAPVIMTLTSKTALGGVYQCTISGIQSGNQSSHPGDYDCGVGFSPGGWRQNAVKTGNQDGNLNQWCLASVNPFTIRRIRINGSYVKQVSYKGEWKSGGDWTEIYNTIKTKFGSGALATTFQFIFGSSSFGDTSMWDMLDKYDGSLEFHAIADYLNAALNQATGAFNPVYEDITPAYIVSIYNSTTLSATQKKEYFELIHH
;
A
#
# COMPACT_ATOMS: atom_id res chain seq x y z
N MET A 1 -9.28 -96.27 -19.50
CA MET A 1 -8.43 -96.32 -20.71
C MET A 1 -8.61 -95.01 -21.44
N SER A 2 -7.69 -94.05 -21.26
CA SER A 2 -6.65 -93.67 -22.26
C SER A 2 -7.26 -93.21 -23.58
N ALA A 3 -7.26 -91.90 -23.87
CA ALA A 3 -6.18 -91.12 -24.49
C ALA A 3 -6.58 -90.87 -25.96
N GLU A 4 -6.84 -89.66 -26.46
CA GLU A 4 -5.99 -88.47 -26.69
C GLU A 4 -5.87 -88.24 -28.22
N ASN A 5 -5.78 -86.96 -28.62
CA ASN A 5 -5.27 -86.43 -29.91
C ASN A 5 -6.22 -86.50 -31.14
N LYS A 6 -6.26 -85.57 -32.10
CA LYS A 6 -5.28 -84.55 -32.54
C LYS A 6 -5.93 -83.48 -33.48
N LYS A 7 -5.26 -82.31 -33.58
CA LYS A 7 -5.43 -81.15 -34.50
C LYS A 7 -5.64 -81.45 -35.99
N VAL A 8 -6.32 -80.54 -36.73
CA VAL A 8 -5.92 -79.97 -38.06
C VAL A 8 -6.52 -78.54 -38.23
N VAL A 9 -5.95 -77.74 -39.12
CA VAL A 9 -5.86 -76.26 -39.22
C VAL A 9 -6.43 -75.71 -40.56
N ARG A 10 -7.22 -74.61 -40.50
CA ARG A 10 -7.48 -73.48 -41.46
C ARG A 10 -8.03 -73.75 -42.89
N PRO A 11 -8.49 -72.74 -43.67
CA PRO A 11 -8.84 -71.33 -43.39
C PRO A 11 -10.25 -70.91 -43.90
N ASP A 12 -10.60 -69.66 -43.61
CA ASP A 12 -11.22 -68.68 -44.52
C ASP A 12 -12.59 -68.05 -44.19
N GLU A 13 -12.55 -66.72 -44.29
CA GLU A 13 -13.57 -65.69 -44.44
C GLU A 13 -15.05 -66.01 -44.20
N SER A 14 -15.62 -65.36 -43.18
CA SER A 14 -16.35 -64.09 -43.37
C SER A 14 -17.38 -63.88 -42.26
N ARG A 15 -17.23 -62.77 -41.53
CA ARG A 15 -18.29 -61.78 -41.23
C ARG A 15 -17.91 -60.89 -40.05
N ASN A 16 -17.59 -59.65 -40.41
CA ASN A 16 -18.03 -58.42 -39.75
C ASN A 16 -18.04 -58.41 -38.21
N SER A 17 -16.98 -57.85 -37.64
CA SER A 17 -17.13 -56.95 -36.50
C SER A 17 -16.24 -55.74 -36.70
N ASN A 18 -16.89 -54.62 -37.02
CA ASN A 18 -16.31 -53.29 -36.98
C ASN A 18 -15.81 -53.02 -35.56
N LEU A 19 -14.54 -53.29 -35.28
CA LEU A 19 -13.82 -52.61 -34.21
C LEU A 19 -13.56 -51.20 -34.68
N ALA A 20 -14.59 -50.36 -34.55
CA ALA A 20 -14.47 -48.93 -34.64
C ALA A 20 -13.44 -48.50 -33.59
N VAL A 21 -12.26 -48.12 -34.07
CA VAL A 21 -11.22 -47.42 -33.35
C VAL A 21 -11.87 -46.42 -32.39
N ASP A 22 -11.59 -46.60 -31.11
CA ASP A 22 -12.05 -45.74 -30.03
C ASP A 22 -11.51 -44.32 -30.26
N LYS A 23 -12.31 -43.50 -30.95
CA LYS A 23 -12.06 -42.08 -31.22
C LYS A 23 -12.47 -41.21 -30.03
N SER A 24 -12.29 -41.69 -28.80
CA SER A 24 -12.40 -40.93 -27.55
C SER A 24 -11.18 -40.01 -27.31
N ARG A 25 -10.68 -39.34 -28.35
CA ARG A 25 -9.61 -38.33 -28.26
C ARG A 25 -9.74 -37.26 -29.35
N ARG A 26 -10.82 -36.47 -29.28
CA ARG A 26 -10.93 -35.04 -29.69
C ARG A 26 -12.39 -34.70 -29.95
N SER A 27 -13.10 -34.33 -28.89
CA SER A 27 -14.31 -33.51 -29.03
C SER A 27 -14.56 -32.73 -27.75
N PHE A 28 -13.67 -31.78 -27.43
CA PHE A 28 -14.03 -30.65 -26.59
C PHE A 28 -14.29 -29.48 -27.53
N SER A 29 -15.55 -29.32 -27.91
CA SER A 29 -16.05 -28.11 -28.54
C SER A 29 -17.35 -27.72 -27.87
N LYS A 30 -17.38 -26.47 -27.42
CA LYS A 30 -18.58 -25.67 -27.17
C LYS A 30 -19.42 -26.06 -25.94
N ALA A 31 -18.92 -25.66 -24.77
CA ALA A 31 -19.76 -25.07 -23.74
C ALA A 31 -19.12 -23.72 -23.38
N GLY A 32 -19.67 -22.64 -23.95
CA GLY A 32 -19.26 -21.28 -23.66
C GLY A 32 -19.74 -20.89 -22.26
N VAL A 33 -18.91 -21.18 -21.26
CA VAL A 33 -19.02 -20.53 -19.96
C VAL A 33 -18.51 -19.12 -20.17
N VAL A 34 -19.40 -18.14 -20.05
CA VAL A 34 -19.02 -16.73 -19.85
C VAL A 34 -18.41 -16.66 -18.45
N ALA A 35 -17.18 -17.15 -18.32
CA ALA A 35 -16.37 -16.84 -17.17
C ALA A 35 -16.10 -15.34 -17.27
N PRO A 36 -16.38 -14.54 -16.23
CA PRO A 36 -15.81 -13.21 -16.20
C PRO A 36 -14.31 -13.40 -16.37
N VAL A 37 -13.79 -12.87 -17.47
CA VAL A 37 -12.37 -12.60 -17.61
C VAL A 37 -12.02 -11.86 -16.34
N ILE A 38 -11.32 -12.54 -15.42
CA ILE A 38 -10.64 -11.87 -14.33
C ILE A 38 -9.83 -10.82 -15.06
N MET A 39 -10.25 -9.55 -14.93
CA MET A 39 -9.46 -8.44 -15.44
C MET A 39 -8.11 -8.65 -14.77
N THR A 40 -7.15 -9.08 -15.58
CA THR A 40 -5.74 -8.97 -15.27
C THR A 40 -5.61 -7.52 -14.84
N LEU A 41 -5.42 -7.30 -13.54
CA LEU A 41 -4.82 -6.07 -13.05
C LEU A 41 -3.70 -5.83 -14.04
N THR A 42 -3.77 -4.73 -14.78
CA THR A 42 -2.69 -4.29 -15.63
C THR A 42 -1.52 -3.98 -14.71
N SER A 43 -0.87 -5.04 -14.24
CA SER A 43 0.47 -5.06 -13.71
C SER A 43 1.29 -4.62 -14.90
N LYS A 44 1.46 -3.31 -15.04
CA LYS A 44 2.57 -2.78 -15.80
C LYS A 44 3.78 -3.58 -15.33
N THR A 45 4.40 -4.27 -16.27
CA THR A 45 5.59 -5.06 -16.01
C THR A 45 6.57 -4.21 -15.21
N ALA A 46 6.98 -4.75 -14.06
CA ALA A 46 8.06 -4.32 -13.20
C ALA A 46 9.37 -4.15 -13.99
N LEU A 47 9.47 -3.08 -14.76
CA LEU A 47 10.61 -2.76 -15.62
C LEU A 47 10.94 -1.29 -15.42
N GLY A 48 11.55 -1.04 -14.27
CA GLY A 48 12.13 0.25 -13.87
C GLY A 48 12.90 0.11 -12.56
N GLY A 49 12.31 -0.56 -11.56
CA GLY A 49 12.94 -0.85 -10.26
C GLY A 49 13.56 -2.25 -10.16
N VAL A 50 14.47 -2.43 -9.20
CA VAL A 50 14.97 -3.75 -8.76
C VAL A 50 13.75 -4.63 -8.49
N TYR A 51 13.59 -5.74 -9.21
CA TYR A 51 12.39 -6.61 -9.16
C TYR A 51 11.97 -6.95 -7.73
N GLN A 52 12.95 -7.14 -6.84
CA GLN A 52 12.78 -7.44 -5.41
C GLN A 52 12.07 -6.34 -4.61
N CYS A 53 12.09 -5.10 -5.08
CA CYS A 53 11.47 -3.92 -4.46
C CYS A 53 10.10 -3.59 -5.06
N THR A 54 9.57 -4.44 -5.93
CA THR A 54 8.22 -4.28 -6.49
C THR A 54 7.22 -5.14 -5.72
N ILE A 55 5.95 -4.73 -5.68
CA ILE A 55 4.86 -5.49 -5.03
C ILE A 55 4.83 -6.94 -5.53
N SER A 56 5.10 -7.16 -6.83
CA SER A 56 5.19 -8.49 -7.43
C SER A 56 6.45 -9.27 -7.00
N GLY A 57 7.55 -8.58 -6.71
CA GLY A 57 8.79 -9.17 -6.19
C GLY A 57 8.66 -9.66 -4.76
N ILE A 58 8.04 -8.88 -3.88
CA ILE A 58 7.82 -9.26 -2.46
C ILE A 58 6.79 -10.39 -2.32
N GLN A 59 5.81 -10.49 -3.22
CA GLN A 59 4.81 -11.58 -3.23
C GLN A 59 5.31 -12.86 -3.93
N SER A 60 6.26 -12.73 -4.86
CA SER A 60 6.90 -13.86 -5.53
C SER A 60 7.90 -14.49 -4.55
N GLY A 61 7.47 -15.49 -3.77
CA GLY A 61 8.26 -16.22 -2.77
C GLY A 61 9.49 -17.00 -3.26
N ASN A 62 10.15 -16.54 -4.32
CA ASN A 62 11.46 -17.00 -4.73
C ASN A 62 12.53 -16.33 -3.83
N GLN A 63 12.66 -16.79 -2.58
CA GLN A 63 13.72 -16.42 -1.63
C GLN A 63 15.08 -17.03 -2.05
N SER A 64 15.48 -16.83 -3.30
CA SER A 64 16.87 -17.06 -3.69
C SER A 64 17.71 -15.97 -3.03
N SER A 65 18.69 -16.33 -2.20
CA SER A 65 19.65 -15.41 -1.60
C SER A 65 20.50 -14.74 -2.69
N HIS A 66 20.00 -13.63 -3.23
CA HIS A 66 20.76 -12.81 -4.16
C HIS A 66 21.76 -11.95 -3.37
N PRO A 67 23.03 -11.85 -3.83
CA PRO A 67 24.03 -11.02 -3.17
C PRO A 67 23.69 -9.54 -3.37
N GLY A 68 23.51 -8.83 -2.27
CA GLY A 68 23.21 -7.40 -2.20
C GLY A 68 22.03 -7.15 -1.27
N ASP A 69 22.26 -6.52 -0.12
CA ASP A 69 21.19 -5.88 0.64
C ASP A 69 20.68 -4.71 -0.22
N TYR A 70 19.59 -4.93 -0.94
CA TYR A 70 18.92 -3.84 -1.63
C TYR A 70 18.05 -3.12 -0.60
N ASP A 71 18.48 -1.93 -0.18
CA ASP A 71 17.57 -0.99 0.45
C ASP A 71 16.57 -0.56 -0.61
N CYS A 72 15.37 -1.13 -0.55
CA CYS A 72 14.29 -0.83 -1.47
C CYS A 72 13.74 0.59 -1.31
N GLY A 73 14.34 1.43 -0.46
CA GLY A 73 13.87 2.76 -0.17
C GLY A 73 12.50 2.68 0.49
N VAL A 74 12.35 1.78 1.48
CA VAL A 74 11.09 1.65 2.20
C VAL A 74 10.74 2.97 2.88
N GLY A 75 9.50 3.41 2.68
CA GLY A 75 8.98 4.64 3.26
C GLY A 75 9.00 4.62 4.79
N PHE A 76 8.71 5.76 5.43
CA PHE A 76 8.48 5.71 6.87
C PHE A 76 7.21 4.92 7.17
N SER A 77 7.31 4.03 8.15
CA SER A 77 6.13 3.38 8.71
C SER A 77 5.19 4.43 9.33
N PRO A 78 3.90 4.11 9.51
CA PRO A 78 2.97 5.02 10.17
C PRO A 78 3.46 5.47 11.56
N GLY A 79 4.06 4.56 12.33
CA GLY A 79 4.67 4.87 13.62
C GLY A 79 5.87 5.81 13.51
N GLY A 80 6.67 5.69 12.44
CA GLY A 80 7.75 6.61 12.10
C GLY A 80 7.23 8.02 11.85
N TRP A 81 6.22 8.16 10.97
CA TRP A 81 5.57 9.46 10.71
C TRP A 81 5.01 10.11 11.97
N ARG A 82 4.34 9.32 12.83
CA ARG A 82 3.83 9.79 14.13
C ARG A 82 4.94 10.40 14.99
N GLN A 83 6.04 9.70 15.16
CA GLN A 83 7.16 10.15 15.99
C GLN A 83 7.88 11.36 15.37
N ASN A 84 8.00 11.41 14.06
CA ASN A 84 8.74 12.46 13.36
C ASN A 84 8.09 13.85 13.48
N ALA A 85 6.77 13.92 13.69
CA ALA A 85 6.07 15.19 13.80
C ALA A 85 6.54 16.07 14.98
N VAL A 86 7.01 15.45 16.07
CA VAL A 86 7.49 16.17 17.27
C VAL A 86 9.00 16.33 17.32
N LYS A 87 9.73 15.77 16.35
CA LYS A 87 11.19 15.93 16.25
C LYS A 87 11.52 17.20 15.48
N THR A 88 12.49 17.95 15.99
CA THR A 88 13.02 19.16 15.34
C THR A 88 14.49 18.97 14.91
N GLY A 89 15.02 19.92 14.15
CA GLY A 89 16.38 19.87 13.62
C GLY A 89 16.56 19.06 12.33
N ASN A 90 17.81 18.65 12.06
CA ASN A 90 18.26 18.05 10.80
C ASN A 90 18.41 16.52 10.86
N GLN A 91 17.86 15.87 11.88
CA GLN A 91 17.91 14.41 11.99
C GLN A 91 16.98 13.75 10.97
N ASP A 92 17.31 12.53 10.54
CA ASP A 92 16.44 11.72 9.70
C ASP A 92 15.10 11.50 10.41
N GLY A 93 13.99 11.82 9.73
CA GLY A 93 12.68 11.75 10.36
C GLY A 93 12.37 12.98 11.22
N ASN A 94 11.81 14.05 10.65
CA ASN A 94 11.46 15.25 11.42
C ASN A 94 10.27 16.03 10.84
N LEU A 95 9.80 17.06 11.57
CA LEU A 95 8.67 17.91 11.19
C LEU A 95 8.81 18.55 9.78
N ASN A 96 10.03 18.79 9.30
CA ASN A 96 10.23 19.33 7.95
C ASN A 96 9.73 18.39 6.87
N GLN A 97 9.76 17.07 7.10
CA GLN A 97 9.25 16.10 6.12
C GLN A 97 7.73 16.15 6.01
N TRP A 98 7.02 16.36 7.13
CA TRP A 98 5.58 16.67 7.10
C TRP A 98 5.32 17.94 6.28
N CYS A 99 6.13 18.98 6.50
CA CYS A 99 6.04 20.24 5.76
C CYS A 99 6.38 20.10 4.26
N LEU A 100 7.32 19.23 3.89
CA LEU A 100 7.68 18.92 2.50
C LEU A 100 6.57 18.13 1.80
N ALA A 101 5.98 17.16 2.49
CA ALA A 101 4.75 16.46 2.07
C ALA A 101 3.51 17.39 2.03
N SER A 102 3.68 18.67 2.39
CA SER A 102 2.63 19.69 2.41
C SER A 102 1.44 19.34 3.32
N VAL A 103 1.70 18.59 4.40
CA VAL A 103 0.73 18.23 5.43
C VAL A 103 1.12 18.89 6.75
N ASN A 104 0.18 19.61 7.37
CA ASN A 104 0.40 20.20 8.68
C ASN A 104 -0.06 19.23 9.78
N PRO A 105 0.82 18.68 10.64
CA PRO A 105 0.40 17.76 11.68
C PRO A 105 -0.33 18.43 12.84
N PHE A 106 -0.12 19.73 13.09
CA PHE A 106 -0.61 20.39 14.30
C PHE A 106 -1.26 21.75 14.07
N THR A 107 -2.29 22.03 14.86
CA THR A 107 -2.86 23.38 14.94
C THR A 107 -1.97 24.27 15.79
N ILE A 108 -1.69 25.48 15.31
CA ILE A 108 -0.87 26.45 16.03
C ILE A 108 -1.68 27.71 16.37
N ARG A 109 -1.33 28.36 17.48
CA ARG A 109 -1.89 29.67 17.84
C ARG A 109 -0.91 30.52 18.63
N ARG A 110 -1.16 31.83 18.66
CA ARG A 110 -0.45 32.78 19.52
C ARG A 110 -1.48 33.48 20.41
N ILE A 111 -1.37 33.31 21.71
CA ILE A 111 -2.31 33.86 22.70
C ILE A 111 -1.58 34.72 23.72
N ARG A 112 -2.26 35.68 24.33
CA ARG A 112 -1.69 36.53 25.39
C ARG A 112 -1.96 35.89 26.76
N ILE A 113 -0.91 35.57 27.51
CA ILE A 113 -0.97 35.03 28.88
C ILE A 113 -0.17 35.99 29.76
N ASN A 114 -0.77 36.52 30.82
CA ASN A 114 -0.14 37.47 31.75
C ASN A 114 0.57 38.63 31.03
N GLY A 115 -0.08 39.22 30.02
CA GLY A 115 0.45 40.36 29.27
C GLY A 115 1.46 40.01 28.18
N SER A 116 1.98 38.78 28.13
CA SER A 116 2.98 38.32 27.14
C SER A 116 2.37 37.40 26.09
N TYR A 117 2.86 37.47 24.85
CA TYR A 117 2.43 36.56 23.80
C TYR A 117 3.15 35.21 23.90
N VAL A 118 2.37 34.14 24.00
CA VAL A 118 2.84 32.76 24.07
C VAL A 118 2.48 32.04 22.77
N LYS A 119 3.47 31.37 22.18
CA LYS A 119 3.31 30.49 21.03
C LYS A 119 2.85 29.12 21.52
N GLN A 120 1.79 28.58 20.93
CA GLN A 120 1.21 27.31 21.34
C GLN A 120 0.95 26.38 20.16
N VAL A 121 1.16 25.09 20.39
CA VAL A 121 0.88 23.99 19.45
C VAL A 121 -0.10 23.04 20.12
N SER A 122 -1.17 22.65 19.41
CA SER A 122 -2.13 21.65 19.89
C SER A 122 -1.56 20.25 19.68
N TYR A 123 -1.30 19.53 20.76
CA TYR A 123 -0.74 18.18 20.75
C TYR A 123 -1.49 17.30 21.76
N LYS A 124 -2.05 16.17 21.30
CA LYS A 124 -2.86 15.25 22.12
C LYS A 124 -3.99 15.95 22.90
N GLY A 125 -4.63 16.96 22.29
CA GLY A 125 -5.71 17.73 22.91
C GLY A 125 -5.26 18.82 23.90
N GLU A 126 -3.95 18.99 24.10
CA GLU A 126 -3.39 20.00 25.00
C GLU A 126 -2.59 21.06 24.25
N TRP A 127 -2.60 22.30 24.75
CA TRP A 127 -1.77 23.37 24.20
C TRP A 127 -0.39 23.38 24.84
N LYS A 128 0.62 22.99 24.06
CA LYS A 128 2.02 22.95 24.48
C LYS A 128 2.75 24.25 24.09
N SER A 129 3.73 24.65 24.88
CA SER A 129 4.53 25.87 24.68
C SER A 129 5.92 25.73 25.30
N GLY A 130 6.89 26.53 24.85
CA GLY A 130 8.26 26.52 25.37
C GLY A 130 9.11 25.37 24.80
N GLY A 131 10.43 25.45 24.96
CA GLY A 131 11.37 24.47 24.42
C GLY A 131 11.15 24.19 22.92
N ASP A 132 11.21 22.92 22.55
CA ASP A 132 11.03 22.42 21.17
C ASP A 132 9.68 22.83 20.55
N TRP A 133 8.63 23.01 21.34
CA TRP A 133 7.32 23.48 20.85
C TRP A 133 7.38 24.87 20.23
N THR A 134 8.35 25.70 20.64
CA THR A 134 8.57 27.01 20.03
C THR A 134 9.15 26.87 18.63
N GLU A 135 10.01 25.89 18.41
CA GLU A 135 10.58 25.59 17.10
C GLU A 135 9.52 24.97 16.19
N ILE A 136 8.78 23.96 16.67
CA ILE A 136 7.64 23.36 15.95
C ILE A 136 6.65 24.43 15.49
N TYR A 137 6.27 25.36 16.38
CA TYR A 137 5.41 26.49 16.04
C TYR A 137 5.99 27.33 14.89
N ASN A 138 7.28 27.66 14.95
CA ASN A 138 7.90 28.52 13.93
C ASN A 138 8.01 27.81 12.58
N THR A 139 8.33 26.52 12.58
CA THR A 139 8.36 25.69 11.36
C THR A 139 6.99 25.64 10.69
N ILE A 140 5.94 25.30 11.44
CA ILE A 140 4.57 25.27 10.92
C ILE A 140 4.15 26.66 10.43
N LYS A 141 4.40 27.71 11.22
CA LYS A 141 4.08 29.09 10.84
C LYS A 141 4.74 29.49 9.53
N THR A 142 6.01 29.11 9.34
CA THR A 142 6.78 29.48 8.15
C THR A 142 6.22 28.81 6.90
N LYS A 143 5.79 27.54 7.00
CA LYS A 143 5.25 26.78 5.87
C LYS A 143 3.77 27.08 5.59
N PHE A 144 2.95 27.16 6.63
CA PHE A 144 1.48 27.16 6.52
C PHE A 144 0.82 28.47 6.98
N GLY A 145 1.59 29.42 7.49
CA GLY A 145 1.09 30.73 7.93
C GLY A 145 0.74 30.81 9.41
N SER A 146 0.37 32.02 9.84
CA SER A 146 0.02 32.27 11.25
C SER A 146 -1.35 31.70 11.58
N GLY A 147 -1.47 30.94 12.68
CA GLY A 147 -2.74 30.34 13.08
C GLY A 147 -3.14 29.12 12.23
N ALA A 148 -2.17 28.48 11.56
CA ALA A 148 -2.43 27.30 10.74
C ALA A 148 -3.13 26.19 11.53
N LEU A 149 -4.13 25.59 10.89
CA LEU A 149 -4.87 24.44 11.40
C LEU A 149 -4.19 23.14 10.95
N ALA A 150 -4.28 22.10 11.77
CA ALA A 150 -3.82 20.77 11.36
C ALA A 150 -4.59 20.29 10.13
N THR A 151 -3.90 19.63 9.21
CA THR A 151 -4.51 18.95 8.07
C THR A 151 -5.34 17.77 8.58
N THR A 152 -6.63 17.79 8.29
CA THR A 152 -7.54 16.74 8.73
C THR A 152 -7.53 15.56 7.78
N PHE A 153 -7.88 14.38 8.32
CA PHE A 153 -8.04 13.19 7.49
C PHE A 153 -9.13 13.40 6.42
N GLN A 154 -10.25 14.00 6.82
CA GLN A 154 -11.35 14.35 5.92
C GLN A 154 -10.91 15.25 4.77
N PHE A 155 -10.00 16.21 5.02
CA PHE A 155 -9.53 17.12 3.98
C PHE A 155 -8.81 16.39 2.83
N ILE A 156 -8.02 15.35 3.15
CA ILE A 156 -7.25 14.59 2.15
C ILE A 156 -8.06 13.45 1.55
N PHE A 157 -8.73 12.67 2.39
CA PHE A 157 -9.39 11.42 1.96
C PHE A 157 -10.89 11.58 1.71
N GLY A 158 -11.51 12.70 2.11
CA GLY A 158 -12.94 12.94 1.91
C GLY A 158 -13.87 12.18 2.86
N SER A 159 -13.34 11.38 3.78
CA SER A 159 -14.14 10.59 4.73
C SER A 159 -14.70 11.47 5.86
N SER A 160 -16.02 11.46 6.05
CA SER A 160 -16.70 12.19 7.14
C SER A 160 -16.69 11.45 8.49
N SER A 161 -16.32 10.16 8.51
CA SER A 161 -16.40 9.31 9.70
C SER A 161 -15.49 9.75 10.85
N PHE A 162 -14.49 10.58 10.54
CA PHE A 162 -13.49 11.06 11.50
C PHE A 162 -13.57 12.57 11.76
N GLY A 163 -14.54 13.27 11.16
CA GLY A 163 -14.74 14.71 11.29
C GLY A 163 -13.43 15.50 11.18
N ASP A 164 -13.18 16.35 12.17
CA ASP A 164 -12.01 17.23 12.23
C ASP A 164 -10.72 16.56 12.78
N THR A 165 -10.66 15.23 12.82
CA THR A 165 -9.47 14.53 13.32
C THR A 165 -8.28 14.80 12.41
N SER A 166 -7.19 15.31 12.97
CA SER A 166 -5.95 15.57 12.24
C SER A 166 -5.31 14.27 11.75
N MET A 167 -4.55 14.32 10.65
CA MET A 167 -3.79 13.14 10.18
C MET A 167 -2.82 12.62 11.26
N TRP A 168 -2.26 13.51 12.08
CA TRP A 168 -1.39 13.09 13.18
C TRP A 168 -2.18 12.41 14.30
N ASP A 169 -3.35 12.93 14.69
CA ASP A 169 -4.21 12.28 15.70
C ASP A 169 -4.69 10.91 15.23
N MET A 170 -4.92 10.74 13.92
CA MET A 170 -5.23 9.44 13.34
C MET A 170 -4.10 8.44 13.56
N LEU A 171 -2.85 8.87 13.32
CA LEU A 171 -1.67 8.05 13.58
C LEU A 171 -1.47 7.73 15.07
N ASP A 172 -1.86 8.63 15.98
CA ASP A 172 -1.71 8.42 17.42
C ASP A 172 -2.79 7.51 18.01
N LYS A 173 -4.05 7.65 17.57
CA LYS A 173 -5.21 7.02 18.24
C LYS A 173 -5.71 5.74 17.56
N TYR A 174 -5.44 5.56 16.27
CA TYR A 174 -6.02 4.47 15.47
C TYR A 174 -4.94 3.52 14.94
N ASP A 175 -4.01 3.13 15.80
CA ASP A 175 -2.90 2.23 15.46
C ASP A 175 -3.41 0.93 14.80
N GLY A 176 -2.79 0.55 13.69
CA GLY A 176 -3.17 -0.63 12.90
C GLY A 176 -4.50 -0.54 12.14
N SER A 177 -5.17 0.61 12.10
CA SER A 177 -6.36 0.82 11.26
C SER A 177 -6.02 0.98 9.77
N LEU A 178 -7.03 0.88 8.90
CA LEU A 178 -6.84 1.18 7.47
C LEU A 178 -6.32 2.61 7.27
N GLU A 179 -6.89 3.57 7.98
CA GLU A 179 -6.54 4.99 7.92
C GLU A 179 -5.10 5.24 8.35
N PHE A 180 -4.64 4.53 9.39
CA PHE A 180 -3.27 4.60 9.89
C PHE A 180 -2.25 4.23 8.81
N HIS A 181 -2.49 3.14 8.08
CA HIS A 181 -1.63 2.74 6.96
C HIS A 181 -1.75 3.69 5.76
N ALA A 182 -2.98 4.05 5.39
CA ALA A 182 -3.24 4.95 4.25
C ALA A 182 -2.56 6.32 4.41
N ILE A 183 -2.53 6.87 5.63
CA ILE A 183 -1.84 8.14 5.94
C ILE A 183 -0.33 8.02 5.69
N ALA A 184 0.29 6.92 6.14
CA ALA A 184 1.73 6.75 5.98
C ALA A 184 2.12 6.68 4.51
N ASP A 185 1.38 5.90 3.72
CA ASP A 185 1.65 5.78 2.28
C ASP A 185 1.37 7.07 1.53
N TYR A 186 0.34 7.82 1.93
CA TYR A 186 0.09 9.16 1.39
C TYR A 186 1.28 10.09 1.66
N LEU A 187 1.79 10.10 2.90
CA LEU A 187 2.91 10.96 3.29
C LEU A 187 4.22 10.54 2.60
N ASN A 188 4.47 9.23 2.44
CA ASN A 188 5.62 8.72 1.70
C ASN A 188 5.55 9.10 0.21
N ALA A 189 4.39 8.92 -0.43
CA ALA A 189 4.16 9.33 -1.81
C ALA A 189 4.31 10.85 -1.99
N ALA A 190 3.79 11.64 -1.05
CA ALA A 190 3.88 13.10 -1.09
C ALA A 190 5.32 13.58 -0.87
N LEU A 191 6.08 12.91 0.00
CA LEU A 191 7.49 13.21 0.21
C LEU A 191 8.31 12.82 -1.01
N ASN A 192 8.08 11.64 -1.60
CA ASN A 192 8.71 11.22 -2.85
C ASN A 192 8.48 12.25 -3.96
N GLN A 193 7.23 12.67 -4.17
CA GLN A 193 6.92 13.68 -5.17
C GLN A 193 7.66 15.02 -4.93
N ALA A 194 7.93 15.37 -3.67
CA ALA A 194 8.62 16.60 -3.31
C ALA A 194 10.16 16.49 -3.38
N THR A 195 10.74 15.31 -3.16
CA THR A 195 12.20 15.16 -2.93
C THR A 195 12.88 14.02 -3.71
N GLY A 196 12.12 13.09 -4.27
CA GLY A 196 12.61 11.84 -4.85
C GLY A 196 12.97 10.76 -3.81
N ALA A 197 12.62 10.93 -2.53
CA ALA A 197 12.87 9.94 -1.48
C ALA A 197 12.05 8.65 -1.68
N PHE A 198 12.53 7.50 -1.18
CA PHE A 198 11.79 6.22 -1.19
C PHE A 198 11.60 5.56 -2.56
N ASN A 199 12.55 5.77 -3.47
CA ASN A 199 12.60 5.04 -4.73
C ASN A 199 13.24 3.65 -4.54
N PRO A 200 12.81 2.63 -5.32
CA PRO A 200 11.84 2.72 -6.42
C PRO A 200 10.37 2.57 -5.98
N VAL A 201 10.09 2.26 -4.71
CA VAL A 201 8.73 1.90 -4.25
C VAL A 201 7.70 2.98 -4.57
N TYR A 202 8.05 4.26 -4.34
CA TYR A 202 7.12 5.38 -4.54
C TYR A 202 7.29 6.11 -5.88
N GLU A 203 8.15 5.65 -6.77
CA GLU A 203 8.44 6.32 -8.05
C GLU A 203 7.16 6.48 -8.92
N ASP A 204 6.30 5.46 -8.90
CA ASP A 204 5.03 5.42 -9.65
C ASP A 204 3.78 5.60 -8.76
N ILE A 205 3.96 5.73 -7.44
CA ILE A 205 2.85 5.82 -6.47
C ILE A 205 2.65 7.28 -6.09
N THR A 206 1.59 7.89 -6.62
CA THR A 206 1.25 9.29 -6.31
C THR A 206 0.32 9.41 -5.09
N PRO A 207 0.29 10.57 -4.41
CA PRO A 207 -0.68 10.82 -3.33
C PRO A 207 -2.13 10.64 -3.78
N ALA A 208 -2.45 11.07 -5.01
CA ALA A 208 -3.78 10.92 -5.59
C ALA A 208 -4.16 9.44 -5.79
N TYR A 209 -3.19 8.60 -6.16
CA TYR A 209 -3.41 7.17 -6.29
C TYR A 209 -3.71 6.53 -4.92
N ILE A 210 -2.97 6.87 -3.86
CA ILE A 210 -3.27 6.40 -2.49
C ILE A 210 -4.70 6.77 -2.07
N VAL A 211 -5.12 8.01 -2.30
CA VAL A 211 -6.49 8.46 -2.02
C VAL A 211 -7.52 7.67 -2.84
N SER A 212 -7.21 7.36 -4.10
CA SER A 212 -8.11 6.56 -4.96
C SER A 212 -8.30 5.13 -4.45
N ILE A 213 -7.24 4.49 -3.95
CA ILE A 213 -7.32 3.15 -3.36
C ILE A 213 -8.13 3.18 -2.06
N TYR A 214 -7.87 4.16 -1.18
CA TYR A 214 -8.64 4.32 0.06
C TYR A 214 -10.14 4.50 -0.22
N ASN A 215 -10.49 5.32 -1.21
CA ASN A 215 -11.87 5.60 -1.58
C ASN A 215 -12.52 4.57 -2.52
N SER A 216 -11.78 3.54 -2.96
CA SER A 216 -12.29 2.53 -3.87
C SER A 216 -13.51 1.80 -3.27
N THR A 217 -14.59 1.68 -4.04
CA THR A 217 -15.77 0.88 -3.64
C THR A 217 -15.67 -0.57 -4.10
N THR A 218 -14.64 -0.92 -4.87
CA THR A 218 -14.44 -2.27 -5.40
C THR A 218 -13.58 -3.15 -4.50
N LEU A 219 -12.81 -2.53 -3.59
CA LEU A 219 -11.96 -3.21 -2.62
C LEU A 219 -12.62 -3.19 -1.23
N SER A 220 -12.55 -4.32 -0.51
CA SER A 220 -12.93 -4.36 0.89
C SER A 220 -11.95 -3.57 1.76
N ALA A 221 -12.37 -3.17 2.98
CA ALA A 221 -11.48 -2.49 3.92
C ALA A 221 -10.22 -3.31 4.24
N THR A 222 -10.36 -4.64 4.36
CA THR A 222 -9.25 -5.57 4.57
C THR A 222 -8.29 -5.57 3.38
N GLN A 223 -8.79 -5.66 2.15
CA GLN A 223 -7.94 -5.64 0.95
C GLN A 223 -7.16 -4.34 0.79
N LYS A 224 -7.80 -3.19 1.09
CA LYS A 224 -7.12 -1.90 1.09
C LYS A 224 -6.03 -1.84 2.16
N LYS A 225 -6.32 -2.38 3.35
CA LYS A 225 -5.37 -2.38 4.45
C LYS A 225 -4.15 -3.24 4.12
N GLU A 226 -4.38 -4.47 3.65
CA GLU A 226 -3.31 -5.37 3.20
C GLU A 226 -2.47 -4.72 2.09
N TYR A 227 -3.12 -4.03 1.15
CA TYR A 227 -2.42 -3.28 0.11
C TYR A 227 -1.47 -2.22 0.68
N PHE A 228 -1.93 -1.41 1.63
CA PHE A 228 -1.11 -0.37 2.24
C PHE A 228 0.00 -0.96 3.13
N GLU A 229 -0.30 -1.99 3.92
CA GLU A 229 0.72 -2.72 4.70
C GLU A 229 1.85 -3.27 3.81
N LEU A 230 1.56 -3.68 2.58
CA LEU A 230 2.56 -4.19 1.65
C LEU A 230 3.48 -3.11 1.04
N ILE A 231 3.15 -1.83 1.11
CA ILE A 231 3.92 -0.77 0.41
C ILE A 231 5.00 -0.17 1.30
N HIS A 232 4.76 -0.04 2.61
CA HIS A 232 5.72 0.54 3.55
C HIS A 232 6.45 -0.50 4.43
N HIS A 233 6.29 -1.79 4.13
CA HIS A 233 7.02 -2.90 4.74
C HIS A 233 7.81 -3.67 3.67
#